data_AF-A0A3D9CQL7-F1
#
_entry.id   AF-A0A3D9CQL7-F1
#
_cell.length_a   1.000
_cell.length_b   1.000
_cell.length_c   1.000
_cell.angle_alpha   90.00
_cell.angle_beta   90.00
_cell.angle_gamma   90.00
#
_symmetry.space_group_name_H-M   'P 1'
#
loop_
_entity.id
_entity.type
_entity.pdbx_description
1 polymer ?
#
loop_
_entity_poly.entity_id
_entity_poly.type
_entity_poly.pdbx_seq_one_letter_code
_entity_poly.pdbx_strand_id
1 'polypeptide(L)'
;MKKHIFIATLLLYSAHISAQVGINTQTPKATLDIVKQDENNTPDGLLLPRFTADEIKARENAYGEAQNGTMVFITQPVTYNASYTGKASEIRSTGIFYYNHTLQKWVSATSGSTMNIRKISTADVPGTPLNPGIYLYEVKPDDDIILISGKGDNGTVKLLLPWDSNDFPVGKKIYVSNTSYRNNPLPVGVHKKGEPDLPGTRDYSPAARVYSGYTQVFMYIGDKNTPDPNDPGKYLSPWINLSGI
;
A
#
# COMPACT_ATOMS: atom_id res chain seq x y z
N MET A 1 -24.45 65.67 -15.25
CA MET A 1 -24.53 64.62 -16.29
C MET A 1 -23.17 63.96 -16.58
N LYS A 2 -22.13 64.68 -17.01
CA LYS A 2 -20.79 64.10 -17.34
C LYS A 2 -20.15 63.24 -16.23
N LYS A 3 -20.31 63.62 -14.96
CA LYS A 3 -19.78 62.90 -13.79
C LYS A 3 -20.44 61.53 -13.55
N HIS A 4 -21.74 61.43 -13.83
CA HIS A 4 -22.49 60.18 -13.65
C HIS A 4 -22.23 59.19 -14.78
N ILE A 5 -21.94 59.69 -15.99
CA ILE A 5 -21.54 58.87 -17.13
C ILE A 5 -20.19 58.19 -16.85
N PHE A 6 -19.23 58.92 -16.28
CA PHE A 6 -17.90 58.38 -15.93
C PHE A 6 -17.99 57.28 -14.86
N ILE A 7 -18.81 57.49 -13.83
CA ILE A 7 -19.03 56.48 -12.77
C ILE A 7 -19.74 55.24 -13.34
N ALA A 8 -20.75 55.42 -14.21
CA ALA A 8 -21.45 54.32 -14.84
C ALA A 8 -20.53 53.48 -15.74
N THR A 9 -19.61 54.11 -16.48
CA THR A 9 -18.63 53.38 -17.31
C THR A 9 -17.61 52.62 -16.47
N LEU A 10 -17.14 53.18 -15.36
CA LEU A 10 -16.23 52.49 -14.43
C LEU A 10 -16.89 51.27 -13.76
N LEU A 11 -18.16 51.39 -13.35
CA LEU A 11 -18.95 50.29 -12.80
C LEU A 11 -19.21 49.17 -13.83
N LEU A 12 -19.52 49.52 -15.09
CA LEU A 12 -19.71 48.54 -16.15
C LEU A 12 -18.41 47.78 -16.50
N TYR A 13 -17.23 48.41 -16.34
CA TYR A 13 -15.94 47.74 -16.50
C TYR A 13 -15.63 46.74 -15.38
N SER A 14 -16.10 47.00 -14.15
CA SER A 14 -15.88 46.11 -13.00
C SER A 14 -16.67 44.80 -13.05
N ALA A 15 -17.70 44.71 -13.90
CA ALA A 15 -18.56 43.53 -14.02
C ALA A 15 -17.90 42.33 -14.74
N HIS A 16 -16.69 42.49 -15.29
CA HIS A 16 -16.01 41.47 -16.10
C HIS A 16 -14.73 40.89 -15.46
N ILE A 17 -14.51 41.09 -14.16
CA ILE A 17 -13.33 40.52 -13.49
C ILE A 17 -13.56 39.02 -13.29
N SER A 18 -12.90 38.23 -14.13
CA SER A 18 -12.81 36.78 -13.93
C SER A 18 -11.86 36.52 -12.76
N ALA A 19 -12.29 35.72 -11.77
CA ALA A 19 -11.54 35.45 -10.55
C ALA A 19 -10.42 34.39 -10.71
N GLN A 20 -9.82 34.29 -11.90
CA GLN A 20 -8.71 33.37 -12.15
C GLN A 20 -7.41 33.95 -11.59
N VAL A 21 -6.60 33.10 -10.97
CA VAL A 21 -5.29 33.45 -10.41
C VAL A 21 -4.20 32.83 -11.28
N GLY A 22 -3.37 33.66 -11.91
CA GLY A 22 -2.17 33.24 -12.61
C GLY A 22 -0.93 33.50 -11.76
N ILE A 23 -0.05 32.49 -11.63
CA ILE A 23 1.30 32.65 -11.12
C ILE A 23 2.24 32.45 -12.31
N ASN A 24 3.01 33.50 -12.62
CA ASN A 24 3.94 33.51 -13.74
C ASN A 24 3.29 33.33 -15.14
N THR A 25 2.01 33.69 -15.28
CA THR A 25 1.27 33.76 -16.55
C THR A 25 0.29 34.92 -16.53
N GLN A 26 0.20 35.67 -17.64
CA GLN A 26 -0.77 36.77 -17.79
C GLN A 26 -2.13 36.30 -18.34
N THR A 27 -2.19 35.06 -18.85
CA THR A 27 -3.39 34.48 -19.44
C THR A 27 -3.67 33.12 -18.81
N PRO A 28 -4.21 33.08 -17.57
CA PRO A 28 -4.49 31.82 -16.88
C PRO A 28 -5.49 30.97 -17.67
N LYS A 29 -5.20 29.68 -17.81
CA LYS A 29 -6.07 28.71 -18.50
C LYS A 29 -6.95 27.89 -17.55
N ALA A 30 -6.80 28.11 -16.24
CA ALA A 30 -7.58 27.49 -15.18
C ALA A 30 -7.84 28.52 -14.06
N THR A 31 -8.68 28.17 -13.08
CA THR A 31 -8.93 29.02 -11.91
C THR A 31 -7.65 29.34 -11.13
N LEU A 32 -6.71 28.39 -11.09
CA LEU A 32 -5.32 28.61 -10.69
C LEU A 32 -4.41 28.02 -11.77
N ASP A 33 -3.56 28.85 -12.38
CA ASP A 33 -2.60 28.44 -13.40
C ASP A 33 -1.19 28.86 -12.97
N ILE A 34 -0.28 27.89 -12.85
CA ILE A 34 1.10 28.10 -12.40
C ILE A 34 2.02 27.65 -13.53
N VAL A 35 2.75 28.59 -14.12
CA VAL A 35 3.68 28.33 -15.22
C VAL A 35 5.13 28.38 -14.71
N LYS A 36 5.98 27.49 -15.22
CA LYS A 36 7.40 27.39 -14.85
C LYS A 36 8.14 28.72 -15.04
N GLN A 37 9.12 29.02 -14.21
CA GLN A 37 10.11 30.05 -14.47
C GLN A 37 11.12 29.57 -15.53
N ASP A 38 11.79 30.51 -16.19
CA ASP A 38 12.87 30.20 -17.15
C ASP A 38 14.26 30.19 -16.48
N GLU A 39 14.36 30.72 -15.26
CA GLU A 39 15.60 30.75 -14.48
C GLU A 39 15.77 29.45 -13.67
N ASN A 40 16.98 28.90 -13.66
CA ASN A 40 17.29 27.63 -12.97
C ASN A 40 17.66 27.81 -11.48
N ASN A 41 17.48 29.00 -10.90
CA ASN A 41 17.91 29.34 -9.53
C ASN A 41 16.78 29.25 -8.50
N THR A 42 15.52 29.12 -8.94
CA THR A 42 14.34 29.12 -8.08
C THR A 42 13.47 27.91 -8.43
N PRO A 43 13.10 27.05 -7.45
CA PRO A 43 12.29 25.88 -7.72
C PRO A 43 10.82 26.27 -7.98
N ASP A 44 10.26 25.78 -9.09
CA ASP A 44 8.83 25.88 -9.39
C ASP A 44 8.04 24.76 -8.71
N GLY A 45 6.82 25.07 -8.26
CA GLY A 45 5.89 24.04 -7.81
C GLY A 45 4.76 24.56 -6.92
N LEU A 46 3.85 23.65 -6.57
CA LEU A 46 2.81 23.86 -5.58
C LEU A 46 3.20 23.12 -4.28
N LEU A 47 3.51 23.87 -3.23
CA LEU A 47 3.69 23.29 -1.90
C LEU A 47 2.33 23.10 -1.23
N LEU A 48 1.95 21.83 -1.06
CA LEU A 48 0.76 21.44 -0.31
C LEU A 48 0.98 21.61 1.19
N PRO A 49 -0.09 21.83 1.98
CA PRO A 49 -0.04 21.72 3.44
C PRO A 49 0.56 20.37 3.86
N ARG A 50 1.51 20.42 4.79
CA ARG A 50 2.26 19.26 5.28
C ARG A 50 1.72 18.82 6.64
N PHE A 51 1.43 17.54 6.78
CA PHE A 51 0.92 16.98 8.03
C PHE A 51 1.50 15.61 8.33
N THR A 52 1.59 15.23 9.61
CA THR A 52 1.69 13.83 10.00
C THR A 52 0.32 13.16 9.95
N ALA A 53 0.28 11.82 9.93
CA ALA A 53 -0.98 11.10 10.03
C ALA A 53 -1.74 11.40 11.34
N ASP A 54 -1.02 11.61 12.45
CA ASP A 54 -1.61 12.00 13.75
C ASP A 54 -2.30 13.37 13.66
N GLU A 55 -1.66 14.33 13.00
CA GLU A 55 -2.22 15.68 12.81
C GLU A 55 -3.47 15.69 11.94
N ILE A 56 -3.52 14.81 10.92
CA ILE A 56 -4.72 14.62 10.10
C ILE A 56 -5.82 13.94 10.90
N LYS A 57 -5.48 12.91 11.68
CA LYS A 57 -6.44 12.20 12.54
C LYS A 57 -7.09 13.15 13.55
N ALA A 58 -6.31 14.01 14.19
CA ALA A 58 -6.80 15.03 15.11
C ALA A 58 -7.79 16.02 14.46
N ARG A 59 -7.77 16.16 13.13
CA ARG A 59 -8.62 17.06 12.35
C ARG A 59 -9.72 16.33 11.58
N GLU A 60 -9.96 15.04 11.84
CA GLU A 60 -10.85 14.23 11.00
C GLU A 60 -12.28 14.81 10.88
N ASN A 61 -12.78 15.48 11.92
CA ASN A 61 -14.10 16.11 11.93
C ASN A 61 -14.18 17.37 11.05
N ALA A 62 -13.06 17.98 10.68
CA ALA A 62 -13.01 19.16 9.82
C ALA A 62 -13.12 18.81 8.32
N TYR A 63 -12.97 17.54 7.95
CA TYR A 63 -13.03 17.08 6.56
C TYR A 63 -14.41 16.48 6.26
N GLY A 64 -15.34 17.34 5.82
CA GLY A 64 -16.69 16.99 5.39
C GLY A 64 -16.82 16.84 3.88
N GLU A 65 -18.05 16.87 3.36
CA GLU A 65 -18.33 16.79 1.91
C GLU A 65 -17.68 17.94 1.13
N ALA A 66 -17.73 19.15 1.67
CA ALA A 66 -17.15 20.34 1.04
C ALA A 66 -15.62 20.29 0.88
N GLN A 67 -14.93 19.40 1.61
CA GLN A 67 -13.47 19.21 1.52
C GLN A 67 -13.09 18.04 0.60
N ASN A 68 -14.04 17.39 -0.06
CA ASN A 68 -13.75 16.31 -1.01
C ASN A 68 -12.78 16.79 -2.11
N GLY A 69 -11.69 16.06 -2.33
CA GLY A 69 -10.62 16.44 -3.25
C GLY A 69 -9.52 17.32 -2.65
N THR A 70 -9.57 17.67 -1.35
CA THR A 70 -8.48 18.38 -0.66
C THR A 70 -7.19 17.57 -0.73
N MET A 71 -6.08 18.18 -1.14
CA MET A 71 -4.77 17.53 -1.22
C MET A 71 -3.82 18.01 -0.11
N VAL A 72 -3.07 17.08 0.46
CA VAL A 72 -2.03 17.34 1.47
C VAL A 72 -0.80 16.50 1.19
N PHE A 73 0.35 16.91 1.73
CA PHE A 73 1.54 16.08 1.77
C PHE A 73 1.69 15.48 3.17
N ILE A 74 1.67 14.16 3.27
CA ILE A 74 1.92 13.44 4.52
C ILE A 74 3.41 13.27 4.71
N THR A 75 3.95 13.79 5.81
CA THR A 75 5.38 13.72 6.16
C THR A 75 5.74 12.47 6.93
N GLN A 76 4.85 12.00 7.81
CA GLN A 76 5.01 10.78 8.58
C GLN A 76 3.73 9.94 8.53
N PRO A 77 3.84 8.63 8.21
CA PRO A 77 2.70 7.73 8.19
C PRO A 77 2.19 7.46 9.61
N VAL A 78 1.07 6.74 9.69
CA VAL A 78 0.52 6.24 10.95
C VAL A 78 1.60 5.46 11.72
N THR A 79 1.91 5.90 12.95
CA THR A 79 2.67 5.09 13.90
C THR A 79 1.84 3.85 14.20
N TYR A 80 2.34 2.67 13.84
CA TYR A 80 1.55 1.44 13.82
C TYR A 80 1.04 1.07 15.23
N ASN A 81 -0.15 1.56 15.57
CA ASN A 81 -0.96 1.09 16.68
C ASN A 81 -2.27 0.53 16.12
N ALA A 82 -2.81 -0.50 16.77
CA ALA A 82 -4.06 -1.15 16.37
C ALA A 82 -5.30 -0.24 16.51
N SER A 83 -5.15 1.01 16.94
CA SER A 83 -6.23 1.96 17.24
C SER A 83 -6.43 3.05 16.18
N TYR A 84 -5.67 3.04 15.08
CA TYR A 84 -5.86 3.98 14.00
C TYR A 84 -7.09 3.67 13.14
N THR A 85 -8.20 4.30 13.48
CA THR A 85 -9.51 4.18 12.81
C THR A 85 -9.90 5.49 12.12
N GLY A 86 -11.06 5.53 11.45
CA GLY A 86 -11.58 6.77 10.85
C GLY A 86 -10.86 7.19 9.57
N LYS A 87 -10.83 8.50 9.27
CA LYS A 87 -10.43 9.01 7.95
C LYS A 87 -8.94 8.79 7.63
N ALA A 88 -8.09 8.74 8.65
CA ALA A 88 -6.64 8.64 8.52
C ALA A 88 -6.09 7.20 8.55
N SER A 89 -6.94 6.17 8.70
CA SER A 89 -6.50 4.80 8.99
C SER A 89 -5.65 4.13 7.90
N GLU A 90 -5.65 4.69 6.69
CA GLU A 90 -5.00 4.14 5.49
C GLU A 90 -3.74 4.92 5.08
N ILE A 91 -3.31 5.90 5.89
CA ILE A 91 -2.11 6.70 5.64
C ILE A 91 -0.85 5.90 6.06
N ARG A 92 -0.46 4.94 5.23
CA ARG A 92 0.63 3.98 5.52
C ARG A 92 2.01 4.39 4.97
N SER A 93 2.07 5.50 4.25
CA SER A 93 3.32 6.01 3.69
C SER A 93 3.34 7.54 3.73
N THR A 94 4.54 8.10 3.66
CA THR A 94 4.77 9.50 3.28
C THR A 94 4.36 9.70 1.82
N GLY A 95 3.83 10.88 1.47
CA GLY A 95 3.49 11.20 0.08
C GLY A 95 2.31 12.16 -0.06
N ILE A 96 1.84 12.36 -1.29
CA ILE A 96 0.66 13.18 -1.57
C ILE A 96 -0.59 12.35 -1.35
N PHE A 97 -1.53 12.86 -0.57
CA PHE A 97 -2.84 12.26 -0.34
C PHE A 97 -3.95 13.25 -0.69
N TYR A 98 -5.08 12.73 -1.14
CA TYR A 98 -6.31 13.51 -1.28
C TYR A 98 -7.42 12.94 -0.40
N TYR A 99 -8.29 13.81 0.12
CA TYR A 99 -9.45 13.39 0.89
C TYR A 99 -10.57 12.94 -0.05
N ASN A 100 -11.06 11.71 0.14
CA ASN A 100 -12.20 11.16 -0.57
C ASN A 100 -13.41 11.07 0.39
N HIS A 101 -14.42 11.91 0.15
CA HIS A 101 -15.63 11.94 0.97
C HIS A 101 -16.46 10.65 0.84
N THR A 102 -16.60 10.08 -0.36
CA THR A 102 -17.37 8.84 -0.55
C THR A 102 -16.79 7.68 0.27
N LEU A 103 -15.47 7.56 0.31
CA LEU A 103 -14.78 6.54 1.11
C LEU A 103 -14.64 6.93 2.58
N GLN A 104 -14.81 8.22 2.92
CA GLN A 104 -14.44 8.79 4.21
C GLN A 104 -12.98 8.47 4.58
N LYS A 105 -12.06 8.57 3.61
CA LYS A 105 -10.64 8.23 3.77
C LYS A 105 -9.72 9.22 3.07
N TRP A 106 -8.49 9.30 3.57
CA TRP A 106 -7.36 9.85 2.83
C TRP A 106 -6.78 8.77 1.92
N VAL A 107 -6.73 9.06 0.62
CA VAL A 107 -6.26 8.16 -0.43
C VAL A 107 -4.96 8.69 -0.99
N SER A 108 -3.97 7.83 -1.18
CA SER A 108 -2.71 8.24 -1.81
C SER A 108 -2.96 8.67 -3.25
N ALA A 109 -2.48 9.86 -3.63
CA ALA A 109 -2.56 10.35 -5.01
C ALA A 109 -1.55 9.66 -5.94
N THR A 110 -0.64 8.86 -5.38
CA THR A 110 0.40 8.13 -6.12
C THR A 110 0.10 6.64 -6.24
N SER A 111 -1.04 6.17 -5.73
CA SER A 111 -1.42 4.76 -5.78
C SER A 111 -1.92 4.32 -7.15
N GLY A 112 -1.10 4.55 -8.18
CA GLY A 112 -0.91 3.51 -9.19
C GLY A 112 0.09 2.52 -8.61
N SER A 113 -0.33 1.72 -7.64
CA SER A 113 0.55 0.69 -7.08
C SER A 113 0.86 -0.28 -8.21
N THR A 114 2.07 -0.18 -8.78
CA THR A 114 2.62 -1.25 -9.59
C THR A 114 2.75 -2.42 -8.64
N MET A 115 1.83 -3.37 -8.70
CA MET A 115 1.94 -4.56 -7.87
C MET A 115 3.17 -5.33 -8.32
N ASN A 116 4.08 -5.61 -7.40
CA ASN A 116 5.19 -6.50 -7.68
C ASN A 116 4.65 -7.93 -7.70
N ILE A 117 4.47 -8.43 -8.90
CA ILE A 117 4.08 -9.83 -9.14
C ILE A 117 5.36 -10.66 -9.28
N ARG A 118 5.53 -11.62 -8.38
CA ARG A 118 6.58 -12.63 -8.48
C ARG A 118 5.99 -13.93 -9.00
N LYS A 119 6.65 -14.50 -10.00
CA LYS A 119 6.39 -15.86 -10.46
C LYS A 119 7.51 -16.76 -9.97
N ILE A 120 7.16 -17.85 -9.30
CA ILE A 120 8.10 -18.82 -8.76
C ILE A 120 7.76 -20.17 -9.37
N SER A 121 8.72 -20.76 -10.06
CA SER A 121 8.65 -22.14 -10.52
C SER A 121 9.62 -23.02 -9.75
N THR A 122 9.29 -24.32 -9.60
CA THR A 122 10.26 -25.34 -9.15
C THR A 122 11.45 -25.48 -10.10
N ALA A 123 11.39 -24.93 -11.31
CA ALA A 123 12.53 -24.84 -12.23
C ALA A 123 13.48 -23.68 -11.92
N ASP A 124 12.99 -22.63 -11.24
CA ASP A 124 13.70 -21.36 -11.03
C ASP A 124 14.36 -21.27 -9.64
N VAL A 125 13.99 -22.17 -8.73
CA VAL A 125 14.54 -22.26 -7.37
C VAL A 125 15.34 -23.56 -7.27
N PRO A 126 16.58 -23.58 -6.74
CA PRO A 126 17.27 -24.82 -6.44
C PRO A 126 16.54 -25.59 -5.33
N GLY A 127 16.35 -26.90 -5.49
CA GLY A 127 15.87 -27.74 -4.38
C GLY A 127 16.85 -27.70 -3.21
N THR A 128 16.36 -27.88 -1.97
CA THR A 128 17.28 -27.88 -0.82
C THR A 128 18.16 -29.12 -0.83
N PRO A 129 19.43 -29.03 -0.38
CA PRO A 129 20.35 -30.18 -0.38
C PRO A 129 19.84 -31.38 0.44
N LEU A 130 18.98 -31.12 1.43
CA LEU A 130 18.43 -32.11 2.35
C LEU A 130 17.12 -32.72 1.86
N ASN A 131 16.40 -32.04 0.96
CA ASN A 131 15.19 -32.57 0.32
C ASN A 131 15.01 -31.98 -1.09
N PRO A 132 15.54 -32.63 -2.13
CA PRO A 132 15.49 -32.16 -3.52
C PRO A 132 14.07 -31.94 -4.08
N GLY A 133 13.04 -32.47 -3.39
CA GLY A 133 11.64 -32.25 -3.71
C GLY A 133 11.04 -30.99 -3.07
N ILE A 134 11.82 -30.18 -2.34
CA ILE A 134 11.35 -28.95 -1.68
C ILE A 134 12.12 -27.74 -2.20
N TYR A 135 11.36 -26.73 -2.61
CA TYR A 135 11.83 -25.47 -3.16
C TYR A 135 11.43 -24.35 -2.23
N LEU A 136 12.40 -23.51 -1.84
CA LEU A 136 12.20 -22.46 -0.85
C LEU A 136 12.26 -21.09 -1.51
N TYR A 137 11.21 -20.29 -1.38
CA TYR A 137 11.23 -18.89 -1.80
C TYR A 137 11.20 -17.96 -0.60
N GLU A 138 12.22 -17.14 -0.45
CA GLU A 138 12.23 -16.05 0.51
C GLU A 138 11.35 -14.91 0.01
N VAL A 139 10.25 -14.65 0.72
CA VAL A 139 9.33 -13.55 0.44
C VAL A 139 10.05 -12.22 0.65
N LYS A 140 9.89 -11.28 -0.29
CA LYS A 140 10.55 -9.97 -0.25
C LYS A 140 9.62 -8.83 0.17
N PRO A 141 10.17 -7.75 0.77
CA PRO A 141 9.37 -6.64 1.32
C PRO A 141 8.50 -5.93 0.29
N ASP A 142 8.89 -6.01 -0.98
CA ASP A 142 8.19 -5.43 -2.12
C ASP A 142 7.17 -6.37 -2.76
N ASP A 143 7.14 -7.67 -2.44
CA ASP A 143 6.25 -8.65 -3.07
C ASP A 143 4.77 -8.44 -2.70
N ASP A 144 3.91 -8.20 -3.69
CA ASP A 144 2.47 -7.99 -3.49
C ASP A 144 1.65 -9.22 -3.90
N ILE A 145 2.04 -9.85 -5.02
CA ILE A 145 1.45 -11.09 -5.52
C ILE A 145 2.55 -12.11 -5.76
N ILE A 146 2.33 -13.33 -5.27
CA ILE A 146 3.18 -14.48 -5.52
C ILE A 146 2.38 -15.54 -6.27
N LEU A 147 2.80 -15.81 -7.50
CA LEU A 147 2.27 -16.87 -8.35
C LEU A 147 3.22 -18.06 -8.30
N ILE A 148 2.74 -19.18 -7.80
CA ILE A 148 3.55 -20.39 -7.59
C ILE A 148 3.15 -21.46 -8.61
N SER A 149 4.12 -22.00 -9.32
CA SER A 149 3.91 -23.10 -10.26
C SER A 149 4.86 -24.27 -9.98
N GLY A 150 4.31 -25.47 -9.83
CA GLY A 150 5.06 -26.72 -9.78
C GLY A 150 5.10 -27.38 -11.15
N LYS A 151 6.31 -27.71 -11.62
CA LYS A 151 6.49 -28.53 -12.83
C LYS A 151 6.27 -30.00 -12.47
N GLY A 152 5.12 -30.56 -12.86
CA GLY A 152 4.90 -31.95 -13.29
C GLY A 152 5.29 -33.15 -12.41
N ASP A 153 6.36 -33.09 -11.62
CA ASP A 153 6.97 -34.22 -10.94
C ASP A 153 7.38 -33.79 -9.51
N ASN A 154 6.52 -34.07 -8.53
CA ASN A 154 6.81 -34.19 -7.08
C ASN A 154 7.51 -33.03 -6.33
N GLY A 155 7.76 -31.88 -6.94
CA GLY A 155 8.32 -30.70 -6.27
C GLY A 155 7.28 -29.89 -5.48
N THR A 156 7.58 -29.58 -4.22
CA THR A 156 6.79 -28.70 -3.33
C THR A 156 7.48 -27.35 -3.18
N VAL A 157 6.83 -26.25 -3.54
CA VAL A 157 7.31 -24.89 -3.22
C VAL A 157 6.78 -24.46 -1.85
N LYS A 158 7.67 -23.96 -1.00
CA LYS A 158 7.36 -23.34 0.30
C LYS A 158 7.81 -21.88 0.32
N LEU A 159 7.06 -21.05 1.04
CA LEU A 159 7.39 -19.64 1.24
C LEU A 159 8.12 -19.48 2.59
N LEU A 160 9.36 -19.02 2.53
CA LEU A 160 10.13 -18.57 3.69
C LEU A 160 9.73 -17.13 3.97
N LEU A 161 9.27 -16.90 5.20
CA LEU A 161 8.87 -15.59 5.62
C LEU A 161 9.97 -14.95 6.48
N PRO A 162 10.17 -13.62 6.35
CA PRO A 162 10.96 -12.83 7.28
C PRO A 162 10.42 -13.05 8.71
N TRP A 163 11.31 -13.22 9.67
CA TRP A 163 10.92 -13.43 11.07
C TRP A 163 11.02 -12.16 11.92
N ASP A 164 11.46 -11.06 11.32
CA ASP A 164 11.52 -9.74 11.94
C ASP A 164 10.60 -8.74 11.22
N SER A 165 9.96 -7.89 12.01
CA SER A 165 9.11 -6.80 11.53
C SER A 165 9.90 -5.62 10.95
N ASN A 166 11.24 -5.68 10.99
CA ASN A 166 12.11 -4.67 10.39
C ASN A 166 12.21 -4.85 8.87
N ASP A 167 12.14 -6.09 8.38
CA ASP A 167 12.25 -6.36 6.95
C ASP A 167 10.93 -6.06 6.22
N PHE A 168 9.78 -6.07 6.91
CA PHE A 168 8.46 -5.92 6.27
C PHE A 168 7.54 -4.91 6.94
N PRO A 169 6.76 -4.13 6.16
CA PRO A 169 5.71 -3.30 6.72
C PRO A 169 4.68 -4.18 7.46
N VAL A 170 4.52 -3.95 8.75
CA VAL A 170 3.50 -4.64 9.56
C VAL A 170 2.12 -4.36 8.96
N GLY A 171 1.29 -5.41 8.85
CA GLY A 171 -0.04 -5.34 8.24
C GLY A 171 -0.03 -5.44 6.72
N LYS A 172 1.15 -5.64 6.08
CA LYS A 172 1.21 -5.95 4.65
C LYS A 172 0.39 -7.21 4.36
N LYS A 173 -0.40 -7.14 3.28
CA LYS A 173 -1.10 -8.29 2.71
C LYS A 173 -0.33 -8.78 1.49
N ILE A 174 -0.12 -10.09 1.42
CA ILE A 174 0.48 -10.74 0.25
C ILE A 174 -0.53 -11.75 -0.29
N TYR A 175 -0.73 -11.70 -1.60
CA TYR A 175 -1.64 -12.60 -2.30
C TYR A 175 -0.85 -13.78 -2.86
N VAL A 176 -1.21 -14.99 -2.45
CA VAL A 176 -0.56 -16.21 -2.95
C VAL A 176 -1.56 -17.01 -3.76
N SER A 177 -1.15 -17.40 -4.98
CA SER A 177 -1.97 -18.21 -5.88
C SER A 177 -1.15 -19.35 -6.47
N ASN A 178 -1.75 -20.55 -6.46
CA ASN A 178 -1.19 -21.73 -7.09
C ASN A 178 -1.65 -21.81 -8.55
N THR A 179 -0.71 -21.62 -9.47
CA THR A 179 -0.89 -21.68 -10.92
C THR A 179 -0.37 -23.00 -11.53
N SER A 180 -0.14 -24.02 -10.72
CA SER A 180 0.32 -25.35 -11.16
C SER A 180 -0.75 -26.10 -11.96
N TYR A 181 -0.31 -27.04 -12.80
CA TYR A 181 -1.21 -27.98 -13.49
C TYR A 181 -1.80 -29.00 -12.51
N ARG A 182 -3.13 -29.23 -12.60
CA ARG A 182 -4.01 -30.22 -11.94
C ARG A 182 -3.56 -30.80 -10.58
N ASN A 183 -4.35 -30.55 -9.53
CA ASN A 183 -4.44 -31.32 -8.28
C ASN A 183 -3.14 -31.51 -7.49
N ASN A 184 -2.16 -30.61 -7.65
CA ASN A 184 -1.01 -30.56 -6.76
C ASN A 184 -1.25 -29.52 -5.66
N PRO A 185 -1.84 -29.88 -4.50
CA PRO A 185 -1.98 -28.96 -3.39
C PRO A 185 -0.58 -28.58 -2.89
N LEU A 186 -0.28 -27.30 -2.92
CA LEU A 186 0.96 -26.78 -2.36
C LEU A 186 0.69 -26.39 -0.91
N PRO A 187 1.25 -27.09 0.08
CA PRO A 187 1.18 -26.66 1.47
C PRO A 187 1.96 -25.35 1.61
N VAL A 188 1.26 -24.26 1.95
CA VAL A 188 1.91 -23.02 2.36
C VAL A 188 2.18 -23.17 3.86
N GLY A 189 3.40 -23.58 4.18
CA GLY A 189 3.92 -23.62 5.55
C GLY A 189 4.83 -22.42 5.79
N VAL A 190 4.83 -21.94 7.03
CA VAL A 190 5.73 -20.87 7.48
C VAL A 190 7.02 -21.51 7.95
N HIS A 191 8.16 -21.03 7.47
CA HIS A 191 9.48 -21.41 7.99
C HIS A 191 10.27 -20.18 8.36
N LYS A 192 10.91 -20.21 9.52
CA LYS A 192 11.75 -19.12 10.01
C LYS A 192 13.06 -19.08 9.23
N LYS A 193 13.39 -17.91 8.69
CA LYS A 193 14.68 -17.66 8.04
C LYS A 193 15.83 -17.99 9.02
N GLY A 194 16.67 -18.96 8.66
CA GLY A 194 17.84 -19.38 9.45
C GLY A 194 17.67 -20.63 10.31
N GLU A 195 16.47 -21.23 10.38
CA GLU A 195 16.32 -22.55 11.02
C GLU A 195 16.63 -23.69 10.02
N PRO A 196 17.35 -24.75 10.44
CA PRO A 196 17.69 -25.86 9.57
C PRO A 196 16.44 -26.68 9.21
N ASP A 197 16.28 -27.01 7.93
CA ASP A 197 15.31 -28.01 7.47
C ASP A 197 15.73 -29.39 8.03
N LEU A 198 15.12 -29.85 9.12
CA LEU A 198 15.44 -31.16 9.69
C LEU A 198 14.89 -32.30 8.79
N PRO A 199 15.69 -33.35 8.50
CA PRO A 199 15.22 -34.47 7.70
C PRO A 199 14.17 -35.29 8.46
N GLY A 200 13.01 -35.51 7.83
CA GLY A 200 11.95 -36.38 8.37
C GLY A 200 11.01 -35.73 9.39
N THR A 201 11.33 -34.55 9.92
CA THR A 201 10.39 -33.77 10.70
C THR A 201 9.38 -33.16 9.76
N ARG A 202 8.18 -33.75 9.71
CA ARG A 202 7.00 -33.07 9.23
C ARG A 202 6.59 -31.97 10.24
N ASP A 203 7.50 -31.06 10.58
CA ASP A 203 7.16 -29.79 11.26
C ASP A 203 6.50 -28.83 10.25
N TYR A 204 5.44 -29.39 9.65
CA TYR A 204 4.53 -28.86 8.69
C TYR A 204 3.21 -29.02 9.41
N SER A 205 2.87 -28.09 10.28
CA SER A 205 1.46 -27.76 10.39
C SER A 205 1.23 -26.75 9.26
N PRO A 206 0.85 -27.17 8.04
CA PRO A 206 0.49 -26.20 7.02
C PRO A 206 -0.74 -25.48 7.57
N ALA A 207 -0.60 -24.20 7.89
CA ALA A 207 -1.74 -23.42 8.33
C ALA A 207 -2.79 -23.30 7.20
N ALA A 208 -2.42 -23.52 5.92
CA ALA A 208 -3.35 -23.85 4.83
C ALA A 208 -2.67 -24.56 3.62
N ARG A 209 -3.47 -25.26 2.81
CA ARG A 209 -3.07 -25.80 1.50
C ARG A 209 -3.66 -24.95 0.37
N VAL A 210 -2.86 -24.54 -0.60
CA VAL A 210 -3.31 -23.78 -1.78
C VAL A 210 -3.51 -24.75 -2.95
N TYR A 211 -4.75 -24.99 -3.34
CA TYR A 211 -5.10 -25.88 -4.45
C TYR A 211 -5.03 -25.16 -5.80
N SER A 212 -4.61 -25.87 -6.85
CA SER A 212 -4.53 -25.34 -8.21
C SER A 212 -5.87 -24.76 -8.66
N GLY A 213 -5.89 -23.51 -9.10
CA GLY A 213 -7.05 -22.90 -9.78
C GLY A 213 -8.23 -22.50 -8.89
N TYR A 214 -8.22 -22.76 -7.58
CA TYR A 214 -9.38 -22.51 -6.71
C TYR A 214 -9.08 -21.83 -5.37
N THR A 215 -7.81 -21.73 -4.94
CA THR A 215 -7.50 -21.18 -3.63
C THR A 215 -6.62 -19.94 -3.76
N GLN A 216 -7.15 -18.80 -3.31
CA GLN A 216 -6.36 -17.62 -3.01
C GLN A 216 -6.13 -17.61 -1.50
N VAL A 217 -4.88 -17.50 -1.11
CA VAL A 217 -4.50 -17.32 0.30
C VAL A 217 -4.02 -15.90 0.48
N PHE A 218 -4.64 -15.22 1.44
CA PHE A 218 -4.23 -13.91 1.88
C PHE A 218 -3.39 -14.11 3.12
N MET A 219 -2.15 -13.61 3.08
CA MET A 219 -1.26 -13.64 4.24
C MET A 219 -1.17 -12.24 4.82
N TYR A 220 -1.44 -12.12 6.11
CA TYR A 220 -1.22 -10.89 6.88
C TYR A 220 0.07 -11.05 7.68
N ILE A 221 0.96 -10.05 7.64
CA ILE A 221 2.20 -10.08 8.43
C ILE A 221 1.99 -9.24 9.70
N GLY A 222 1.91 -9.92 10.85
CA GLY A 222 1.81 -9.28 12.18
C GLY A 222 3.16 -8.79 12.72
N ASP A 223 3.13 -7.98 13.79
CA ASP A 223 4.33 -7.61 14.57
C ASP A 223 4.43 -8.51 15.81
N LYS A 224 5.65 -8.69 16.35
CA LYS A 224 5.92 -9.45 17.58
C LYS A 224 5.11 -8.97 18.80
N ASN A 225 4.62 -7.73 18.76
CA ASN A 225 3.85 -7.11 19.83
C ASN A 225 2.32 -7.22 19.63
N THR A 226 1.87 -7.77 18.50
CA THR A 226 0.45 -8.00 18.24
C THR A 226 0.07 -9.43 18.60
N PRO A 227 -0.95 -9.65 19.46
CA PRO A 227 -1.45 -11.00 19.76
C PRO A 227 -1.92 -11.70 18.49
N ASP A 228 -1.66 -13.01 18.39
CA ASP A 228 -2.28 -13.83 17.34
C ASP A 228 -3.82 -13.82 17.54
N PRO A 229 -4.62 -13.38 16.56
CA PRO A 229 -6.08 -13.38 16.66
C PRO A 229 -6.67 -14.79 16.77
N ASN A 230 -5.92 -15.84 16.42
CA ASN A 230 -6.32 -17.23 16.57
C ASN A 230 -5.81 -17.88 17.87
N ASP A 231 -4.84 -17.25 18.56
CA ASP A 231 -4.33 -17.69 19.87
C ASP A 231 -3.91 -16.48 20.73
N PRO A 232 -4.87 -15.80 21.39
CA PRO A 232 -4.65 -14.52 22.07
C PRO A 232 -3.65 -14.59 23.25
N GLY A 233 -3.28 -15.80 23.68
CA GLY A 233 -2.34 -16.04 24.77
C GLY A 233 -0.87 -16.12 24.34
N LYS A 234 -0.59 -16.11 23.02
CA LYS A 234 0.78 -16.20 22.50
C LYS A 234 1.17 -14.94 21.72
N TYR A 235 2.11 -14.21 22.30
CA TYR A 235 2.91 -13.21 21.58
C TYR A 235 4.10 -13.94 20.97
N LEU A 236 3.92 -14.46 19.76
CA LEU A 236 5.03 -14.96 18.97
C LEU A 236 5.24 -14.03 17.78
N SER A 237 6.48 -14.01 17.32
CA SER A 237 7.03 -13.42 16.09
C SER A 237 6.07 -13.50 14.88
N PRO A 238 6.27 -12.68 13.82
CA PRO A 238 5.28 -12.37 12.78
C PRO A 238 4.34 -13.54 12.45
N TRP A 239 3.09 -13.39 12.85
CA TRP A 239 2.04 -14.40 12.70
C TRP A 239 1.27 -14.17 11.40
N ILE A 240 0.62 -15.22 10.89
CA ILE A 240 -0.15 -15.18 9.65
C ILE A 240 -1.63 -15.43 9.93
N ASN A 241 -2.49 -14.50 9.53
CA ASN A 241 -3.89 -14.84 9.28
C ASN A 241 -4.02 -15.36 7.85
N LEU A 242 -4.53 -16.58 7.70
CA LEU A 242 -4.88 -17.14 6.40
C LEU A 242 -6.39 -17.00 6.25
N SER A 243 -6.84 -15.96 5.55
CA SER A 243 -8.24 -15.88 5.13
C SER A 243 -8.34 -16.44 3.72
N GLY A 244 -8.89 -17.64 3.57
CA GLY A 244 -9.32 -18.22 2.30
C GLY A 244 -10.79 -18.59 2.43
N ILE A 245 -11.58 -18.29 1.40
CA ILE A 245 -13.04 -18.53 1.31
C ILE A 245 -13.34 -20.02 1.55
#